data_AF-A0A482RJP2-F1
#
_entry.id   AF-A0A482RJP2-F1
#
_cell.length_a   1.000
_cell.length_b   1.000
_cell.length_c   1.000
_cell.angle_alpha   90.00
_cell.angle_beta   90.00
_cell.angle_gamma   90.00
#
_symmetry.space_group_name_H-M   'P 1'
#
loop_
_entity.id
_entity.type
_entity.pdbx_description
1 polymer ?
#
loop_
_entity_poly.entity_id
_entity_poly.type
_entity_poly.pdbx_seq_one_letter_code
_entity_poly.pdbx_strand_id
1 'polypeptide(L)'
;MGAKEQPHNKDVPVADMTNWHGADGYLFAAPTRFGMMCAQMKAFWDTTGGLWASGALLGKPAGWLTSTGTPNGGQETTILTAVTQLTHHGMIYVPQGYAYPAIQFDTTTVHGISPWGVSTIAGYVHRGACVCVCRMCARVWEGQRTPLAWR
;
A
#
# COMPACT_ATOMS: atom_id res chain seq x y z
N MET A 1 -9.86 22.22 14.74
CA MET A 1 -8.80 21.44 15.39
C MET A 1 -7.92 20.85 14.30
N GLY A 2 -6.74 21.44 14.06
CA GLY A 2 -5.86 21.06 12.96
C GLY A 2 -5.26 19.67 13.18
N ALA A 3 -5.35 18.80 12.18
CA ALA A 3 -4.62 17.54 12.18
C ALA A 3 -3.13 17.88 12.30
N LYS A 4 -2.50 17.47 13.40
CA LYS A 4 -1.04 17.56 13.54
C LYS A 4 -0.42 16.78 12.40
N GLU A 5 0.44 17.45 11.63
CA GLU A 5 1.29 16.82 10.63
C GLU A 5 2.01 15.64 11.28
N GLN A 6 1.90 14.46 10.68
CA GLN A 6 2.55 13.28 11.23
C GLN A 6 4.07 13.46 11.06
N PRO A 7 4.88 13.11 12.07
CA PRO A 7 6.32 13.33 12.01
C PRO A 7 6.89 12.61 10.79
N HIS A 8 7.45 13.40 9.87
CA HIS A 8 8.17 12.89 8.71
C HIS A 8 9.37 12.09 9.23
N ASN A 9 9.34 10.78 9.06
CA ASN A 9 10.47 9.95 9.43
C ASN A 9 11.61 10.25 8.46
N LYS A 10 12.62 10.99 8.91
CA LYS A 10 13.75 11.46 8.09
C LYS A 10 14.56 10.32 7.46
N ASP A 11 14.41 9.11 7.97
CA ASP A 11 15.10 7.92 7.49
C ASP A 11 14.42 7.25 6.29
N VAL A 12 13.20 7.68 5.92
CA VAL A 12 12.49 7.15 4.74
C VAL A 12 12.81 8.05 3.55
N PRO A 13 13.45 7.53 2.48
CA PRO A 13 13.72 8.33 1.30
C PRO A 13 12.41 8.82 0.68
N VAL A 14 12.37 10.10 0.35
CA VAL A 14 11.24 10.69 -0.38
C VAL A 14 11.22 10.07 -1.78
N ALA A 15 10.06 9.55 -2.17
CA ALA A 15 9.90 8.97 -3.50
C ALA A 15 10.08 10.07 -4.56
N ASP A 16 11.11 9.92 -5.39
CA ASP A 16 11.36 10.82 -6.53
C ASP A 16 10.43 10.46 -7.69
N MET A 17 9.64 11.43 -8.14
CA MET A 17 8.69 11.31 -9.25
C MET A 17 9.39 11.11 -10.61
N THR A 18 10.68 11.41 -10.72
CA THR A 18 11.43 11.30 -11.98
C THR A 18 11.81 9.86 -12.35
N ASN A 19 11.85 8.94 -11.37
CA ASN A 19 12.35 7.57 -11.59
C ASN A 19 11.26 6.50 -11.83
N TRP A 20 10.01 6.91 -12.10
CA TRP A 20 8.88 5.98 -12.32
C TRP A 20 8.96 5.23 -13.67
N HIS A 21 9.76 5.74 -14.61
CA HIS A 21 9.97 5.04 -15.86
C HIS A 21 10.77 3.74 -15.67
N GLY A 22 11.69 3.70 -14.69
CA GLY A 22 12.64 2.61 -14.52
C GLY A 22 12.18 1.44 -13.65
N ALA A 23 11.11 1.57 -12.86
CA ALA A 23 10.66 0.49 -11.99
C ALA A 23 9.86 -0.59 -12.74
N ASP A 24 10.15 -1.86 -12.47
CA ASP A 24 9.44 -3.01 -13.05
C ASP A 24 8.07 -3.26 -12.42
N GLY A 25 7.84 -2.72 -11.22
CA GLY A 25 6.57 -2.87 -10.50
C GLY A 25 6.49 -1.97 -9.28
N TYR A 26 5.28 -1.85 -8.73
CA TYR A 26 4.98 -0.92 -7.65
C TYR A 26 4.26 -1.57 -6.49
N LEU A 27 4.54 -1.07 -5.29
CA LEU A 27 3.80 -1.43 -4.10
C LEU A 27 3.39 -0.15 -3.38
N PHE A 28 2.10 0.13 -3.40
CA PHE A 28 1.54 1.31 -2.76
C PHE A 28 1.04 0.95 -1.37
N ALA A 29 1.15 1.90 -0.45
CA ALA A 29 0.59 1.71 0.87
C ALA A 29 0.12 3.01 1.50
N ALA A 30 -1.07 2.97 2.08
CA ALA A 30 -1.65 4.10 2.77
C ALA A 30 -2.47 3.62 3.98
N PRO A 31 -2.44 4.35 5.11
CA PRO A 31 -3.36 4.07 6.21
C PRO A 31 -4.80 4.36 5.76
N THR A 32 -5.74 3.54 6.24
CA THR A 32 -7.15 3.76 5.97
C THR A 32 -7.63 5.10 6.53
N ARG A 33 -8.50 5.76 5.77
CA ARG A 33 -9.37 6.83 6.21
C ARG A 33 -10.77 6.47 5.79
N PHE A 34 -11.52 5.89 6.73
CA PHE A 34 -12.92 5.49 6.55
C PHE A 34 -13.15 4.58 5.33
N GLY A 35 -12.27 3.60 5.12
CA GLY A 35 -12.37 2.67 3.99
C GLY A 35 -11.84 3.21 2.66
N MET A 36 -11.16 4.37 2.68
CA MET A 36 -10.48 4.98 1.54
C MET A 36 -9.00 5.22 1.88
N MET A 37 -8.18 5.50 0.87
CA MET A 37 -6.80 5.97 1.09
C MET A 37 -6.78 7.33 1.82
N CYS A 38 -5.66 7.64 2.49
CA CYS A 38 -5.48 8.93 3.13
C CYS A 38 -5.36 10.09 2.11
N ALA A 39 -5.67 11.31 2.54
CA ALA A 39 -5.63 12.50 1.70
C ALA A 39 -4.25 12.73 1.07
N GLN A 40 -3.17 12.43 1.78
CA GLN A 40 -1.79 12.54 1.28
C GLN A 40 -1.55 11.61 0.09
N MET A 41 -2.01 10.36 0.18
CA MET A 41 -1.92 9.40 -0.92
C MET A 41 -2.80 9.83 -2.09
N LYS A 42 -4.00 10.35 -1.81
CA LYS A 42 -4.89 10.84 -2.87
C LYS A 42 -4.27 12.03 -3.61
N ALA A 43 -3.68 12.98 -2.88
CA ALA A 43 -2.99 14.12 -3.45
C ALA A 43 -1.79 13.69 -4.31
N PHE A 44 -1.05 12.66 -3.89
CA PHE A 44 0.00 12.05 -4.70
C PHE A 44 -0.55 11.57 -6.06
N TRP A 45 -1.63 10.78 -6.07
CA TRP A 45 -2.28 10.33 -7.32
C TRP A 45 -2.86 11.48 -8.15
N ASP A 46 -3.26 12.59 -7.54
CA ASP A 46 -3.70 13.77 -8.31
C ASP A 46 -2.55 14.46 -9.05
N THR A 47 -1.30 14.29 -8.60
CA THR A 47 -0.13 14.80 -9.32
C THR A 47 0.33 13.92 -10.49
N THR A 48 -0.18 12.69 -10.63
CA THR A 48 0.27 11.74 -11.68
C THR A 48 -0.45 11.92 -13.02
N GLY A 49 -1.22 13.00 -13.21
CA GLY A 49 -1.94 13.27 -14.47
C GLY A 49 -1.06 13.28 -15.73
N GLY A 50 0.18 13.75 -15.62
CA GLY A 50 1.16 13.69 -16.72
C GLY A 50 1.58 12.25 -17.07
N LEU A 51 1.81 11.40 -16.07
CA LEU A 51 2.15 9.99 -16.25
C LEU A 51 0.98 9.19 -16.84
N TRP A 52 -0.25 9.56 -16.47
CA TRP A 52 -1.46 9.03 -17.06
C TRP A 52 -1.56 9.38 -18.54
N ALA A 53 -1.42 10.66 -18.88
CA ALA A 53 -1.52 11.13 -20.27
C ALA A 53 -0.45 10.52 -21.18
N SER A 54 0.76 10.27 -20.66
CA SER A 54 1.85 9.65 -21.41
C SER A 54 1.80 8.11 -21.44
N GLY A 55 0.88 7.48 -20.69
CA GLY A 55 0.82 6.02 -20.56
C GLY A 55 2.05 5.39 -19.89
N ALA A 56 2.81 6.13 -19.08
CA ALA A 56 4.10 5.68 -18.54
C ALA A 56 4.01 4.47 -17.59
N LEU A 57 2.83 4.23 -17.02
CA LEU A 57 2.57 3.14 -16.07
C LEU A 57 1.77 1.97 -16.67
N LEU A 58 1.47 2.04 -17.97
CA LEU A 58 0.68 1.02 -18.66
C LEU A 58 1.37 -0.36 -18.58
N GLY A 59 0.61 -1.38 -18.19
CA GLY A 59 1.09 -2.76 -18.09
C GLY A 59 2.02 -3.04 -16.91
N LYS A 60 2.37 -2.02 -16.09
CA LYS A 60 3.24 -2.22 -14.92
C LYS A 60 2.45 -2.90 -13.79
N PRO A 61 2.95 -3.99 -13.19
CA PRO A 61 2.31 -4.63 -12.05
C PRO A 61 2.34 -3.73 -10.81
N ALA A 62 1.24 -3.71 -10.07
CA ALA A 62 1.10 -2.96 -8.83
C ALA A 62 0.31 -3.72 -7.76
N GLY A 63 0.81 -3.65 -6.53
CA GLY A 63 0.13 -4.14 -5.32
C GLY A 63 -0.27 -3.00 -4.39
N TRP A 64 -1.14 -3.32 -3.43
CA TRP A 64 -1.58 -2.39 -2.38
C TRP A 64 -1.49 -3.01 -0.99
N LEU A 65 -1.11 -2.18 -0.03
CA LEU A 65 -1.11 -2.48 1.40
C LEU A 65 -1.88 -1.40 2.16
N THR A 66 -2.46 -1.75 3.30
CA THR A 66 -3.14 -0.76 4.16
C THR A 66 -2.86 -0.98 5.64
N SER A 67 -3.27 -0.04 6.47
CA SER A 67 -3.35 -0.21 7.91
C SER A 67 -4.65 0.37 8.45
N THR A 68 -5.29 -0.34 9.37
CA THR A 68 -6.56 0.07 9.98
C THR A 68 -6.45 0.23 11.49
N GLY A 69 -7.38 0.98 12.07
CA GLY A 69 -7.48 1.08 13.53
C GLY A 69 -8.17 -0.13 14.17
N THR A 70 -9.03 -0.83 13.44
CA THR A 70 -9.85 -1.96 13.94
C THR A 70 -9.94 -3.08 12.89
N PRO A 71 -10.30 -4.32 13.29
CA PRO A 71 -10.31 -5.48 12.40
C PRO A 71 -11.17 -5.29 11.14
N ASN A 72 -12.36 -4.70 11.25
CA ASN A 72 -13.27 -4.49 10.12
C ASN A 72 -13.34 -3.02 9.69
N GLY A 73 -12.38 -2.18 10.12
CA GLY A 73 -12.36 -0.74 9.88
C GLY A 73 -11.88 -0.34 8.48
N GLY A 74 -12.07 -1.18 7.48
CA GLY A 74 -11.68 -0.92 6.09
C GLY A 74 -10.41 -1.65 5.61
N GLN A 75 -10.13 -2.85 6.14
CA GLN A 75 -9.00 -3.69 5.69
C GLN A 75 -9.11 -4.01 4.20
N GLU A 76 -10.33 -4.31 3.75
CA GLU A 76 -10.63 -4.68 2.37
C GLU A 76 -10.97 -3.44 1.53
N THR A 77 -11.90 -2.61 2.02
CA THR A 77 -12.46 -1.50 1.26
C THR A 77 -11.43 -0.45 0.88
N THR A 78 -10.42 -0.22 1.73
CA THR A 78 -9.33 0.71 1.41
C THR A 78 -8.56 0.28 0.18
N ILE A 79 -8.28 -1.02 0.05
CA ILE A 79 -7.56 -1.56 -1.11
C ILE A 79 -8.49 -1.57 -2.32
N LEU A 80 -9.71 -2.08 -2.16
CA LEU A 80 -10.72 -2.13 -3.22
C LEU A 80 -10.94 -0.77 -3.89
N THR A 81 -11.04 0.29 -3.09
CA THR A 81 -11.25 1.66 -3.60
C THR A 81 -9.98 2.25 -4.19
N ALA A 82 -8.79 1.84 -3.70
CA ALA A 82 -7.51 2.29 -4.23
C ALA A 82 -7.15 1.66 -5.59
N VAL A 83 -7.62 0.43 -5.88
CA VAL A 83 -7.43 -0.25 -7.17
C VAL A 83 -7.96 0.60 -8.34
N THR A 84 -8.97 1.43 -8.11
CA THR A 84 -9.48 2.36 -9.14
C THR A 84 -8.38 3.23 -9.75
N GLN A 85 -7.42 3.70 -8.95
CA GLN A 85 -6.31 4.52 -9.45
C GLN A 85 -5.38 3.72 -10.36
N LEU A 86 -5.12 2.45 -10.01
CA LEU A 86 -4.32 1.54 -10.84
C LEU A 86 -4.99 1.28 -12.19
N THR A 87 -6.30 1.03 -12.17
CA THR A 87 -7.08 0.76 -13.40
C THR A 87 -7.05 1.96 -14.34
N HIS A 88 -7.18 3.19 -13.84
CA HIS A 88 -7.11 4.40 -14.66
C HIS A 88 -5.72 4.62 -15.29
N HIS A 89 -4.66 4.23 -14.59
CA HIS A 89 -3.29 4.27 -15.11
C HIS A 89 -2.92 3.07 -16.01
N GLY A 90 -3.84 2.12 -16.21
CA GLY A 90 -3.60 0.91 -17.00
C GLY A 90 -2.61 -0.06 -16.37
N MET A 91 -2.44 0.00 -15.05
CA MET A 91 -1.55 -0.88 -14.29
C MET A 91 -2.23 -2.23 -14.03
N ILE A 92 -1.42 -3.29 -13.93
CA ILE A 92 -1.91 -4.64 -13.62
C ILE A 92 -1.98 -4.79 -12.11
N TYR A 93 -3.18 -4.85 -11.56
CA TYR A 93 -3.34 -5.11 -10.12
C TYR A 93 -2.99 -6.56 -9.80
N VAL A 94 -2.03 -6.75 -8.89
CA VAL A 94 -1.61 -8.06 -8.39
C VAL A 94 -2.12 -8.23 -6.96
N PRO A 95 -3.23 -8.95 -6.75
CA PRO A 95 -3.74 -9.22 -5.40
C PRO A 95 -2.85 -10.23 -4.68
N GLN A 96 -2.89 -10.20 -3.35
CA GLN A 96 -2.21 -11.20 -2.53
C GLN A 96 -2.85 -12.59 -2.64
N GLY A 97 -4.17 -12.66 -2.86
CA GLY A 97 -4.92 -13.92 -2.84
C GLY A 97 -4.79 -14.63 -1.50
N TYR A 98 -4.89 -15.96 -1.48
CA TYR A 98 -4.69 -16.81 -0.29
C TYR A 98 -3.31 -17.49 -0.25
N ALA A 99 -2.27 -16.82 -0.76
CA ALA A 99 -0.94 -17.41 -0.87
C ALA A 99 -0.27 -17.70 0.50
N TYR A 100 -0.77 -17.14 1.59
CA TYR A 100 -0.24 -17.33 2.95
C TYR A 100 -1.29 -17.91 3.91
N PRO A 101 -1.77 -19.15 3.67
CA PRO A 101 -2.90 -19.74 4.40
C PRO A 101 -2.65 -19.86 5.90
N ALA A 102 -1.39 -20.04 6.33
CA ALA A 102 -1.01 -20.16 7.74
C ALA A 102 -1.41 -18.92 8.57
N ILE A 103 -1.39 -17.74 7.95
CA ILE A 103 -1.82 -16.49 8.61
C ILE A 103 -3.29 -16.22 8.25
N GLN A 104 -3.66 -16.36 6.97
CA GLN A 104 -4.97 -15.93 6.46
C GLN A 104 -6.14 -16.79 6.95
N PHE A 105 -5.91 -18.04 7.31
CA PHE A 105 -6.94 -18.93 7.86
C PHE A 105 -6.87 -19.04 9.39
N ASP A 106 -5.93 -18.35 10.04
CA ASP A 106 -5.83 -18.38 11.50
C ASP A 106 -6.94 -17.54 12.16
N THR A 107 -7.95 -18.19 12.72
CA THR A 107 -9.04 -17.53 13.44
C THR A 107 -8.75 -17.35 14.93
N THR A 108 -7.61 -17.83 15.41
CA THR A 108 -7.24 -17.78 16.84
C THR A 108 -6.63 -16.44 17.23
N THR A 109 -6.00 -15.74 16.28
CA THR A 109 -5.39 -14.43 16.49
C THR A 109 -6.01 -13.37 15.61
N VAL A 110 -6.21 -12.17 16.17
CA VAL A 110 -6.66 -11.01 15.41
C VAL A 110 -5.49 -10.51 14.58
N HIS A 111 -5.60 -10.63 13.26
CA HIS A 111 -4.57 -10.22 12.33
C HIS A 111 -5.18 -9.41 11.18
N GLY A 112 -4.33 -8.61 10.53
CA GLY A 112 -4.72 -7.88 9.33
C GLY A 112 -4.22 -8.59 8.10
N ILE A 113 -5.15 -9.04 7.24
CA ILE A 113 -4.87 -9.51 5.89
C ILE A 113 -6.20 -9.74 5.18
N SER A 114 -6.24 -9.62 3.86
CA SER A 114 -7.38 -10.03 3.05
C SER A 114 -6.89 -10.52 1.68
N PRO A 115 -7.71 -11.23 0.89
CA PRO A 115 -7.30 -11.61 -0.47
C PRO A 115 -7.00 -10.40 -1.37
N TRP A 116 -7.54 -9.21 -1.04
CA TRP A 116 -7.22 -7.98 -1.74
C TRP A 116 -5.74 -7.60 -1.52
N GLY A 117 -5.25 -7.66 -0.29
CA GLY A 117 -3.85 -7.37 -0.03
C GLY A 117 -3.50 -7.44 1.44
N VAL A 118 -2.22 -7.23 1.72
CA VAL A 118 -1.72 -7.29 3.09
C VAL A 118 -2.13 -6.03 3.85
N SER A 119 -2.49 -6.21 5.10
CA SER A 119 -2.86 -5.09 5.96
C SER A 119 -2.32 -5.28 7.37
N THR A 120 -2.48 -4.28 8.23
CA THR A 120 -2.12 -4.40 9.64
C THR A 120 -3.08 -3.61 10.50
N ILE A 121 -3.43 -4.15 11.67
CA ILE A 121 -4.32 -3.51 12.63
C ILE A 121 -3.45 -2.76 13.63
N ALA A 122 -3.41 -1.43 13.51
CA ALA A 122 -2.58 -0.57 14.35
C ALA A 122 -3.21 -0.28 15.74
N GLY A 123 -4.51 -0.54 15.91
CA GLY A 123 -5.24 -0.20 17.13
C GLY A 123 -5.49 1.31 17.29
N TYR A 124 -6.16 1.68 18.39
CA TYR A 124 -6.51 3.08 18.69
C TYR A 124 -5.31 3.91 19.21
N VAL A 125 -4.22 3.25 19.61
CA VAL A 125 -3.09 3.92 20.27
C VAL A 125 -2.13 4.47 19.22
N HIS A 126 -2.02 5.78 19.19
CA HIS A 126 -1.29 6.63 18.25
C HIS A 126 0.26 6.44 18.22
N ARG A 127 0.81 5.23 18.36
CA ARG A 127 2.26 4.96 18.24
C ARG A 127 2.64 4.50 16.83
N GLY A 128 2.44 5.37 15.84
CA GLY A 128 3.14 5.24 14.55
C GLY A 128 2.50 4.31 13.52
N ALA A 129 1.18 4.35 13.31
CA ALA A 129 0.52 3.62 12.22
C ALA A 129 1.18 3.86 10.84
N CYS A 130 1.68 5.08 10.58
CA CYS A 130 2.47 5.41 9.38
C CYS A 130 3.83 4.68 9.36
N VAL A 131 4.50 4.56 10.52
CA VAL A 131 5.76 3.79 10.66
C VAL A 131 5.52 2.30 10.40
N CYS A 132 4.36 1.76 10.80
CA CYS A 132 4.01 0.36 10.55
C CYS A 132 3.87 0.09 9.05
N VAL A 133 3.15 0.95 8.32
CA VAL A 133 3.01 0.87 6.87
C VAL A 133 4.35 1.08 6.14
N CYS A 134 5.12 2.11 6.49
CA CYS A 134 6.43 2.36 5.89
C CYS A 134 7.43 1.24 6.17
N ARG A 135 7.43 0.65 7.39
CA ARG A 135 8.28 -0.51 7.71
C ARG A 135 7.84 -1.78 7.00
N MET A 136 6.54 -1.96 6.77
CA MET A 136 6.01 -3.06 5.97
C MET A 136 6.51 -2.95 4.52
N CYS A 137 6.39 -1.77 3.91
CA CYS A 137 6.94 -1.50 2.58
C CYS A 137 8.46 -1.72 2.51
N ALA A 138 9.21 -1.23 3.51
CA ALA A 138 10.66 -1.42 3.56
C ALA A 138 11.06 -2.89 3.68
N ARG A 139 10.36 -3.69 4.49
CA ARG A 139 10.63 -5.13 4.64
C ARG A 139 10.25 -5.94 3.39
N VAL A 140 9.14 -5.59 2.72
CA VAL A 140 8.79 -6.22 1.43
C VAL A 140 9.84 -5.85 0.36
N TRP A 141 10.29 -4.59 0.34
CA TRP A 141 11.35 -4.14 -0.57
C TRP A 141 12.70 -4.82 -0.30
N GLU A 142 13.07 -5.03 0.97
CA GLU A 142 14.27 -5.77 1.37
C GLU A 142 14.16 -7.26 1.01
N GLY A 143 12.98 -7.87 1.16
CA GLY A 143 12.72 -9.27 0.78
C GLY A 143 12.72 -9.52 -0.74
N GLN A 144 12.55 -8.48 -1.56
CA GLN A 144 12.65 -8.57 -3.03
C GLN A 144 14.09 -8.43 -3.55
N ARG A 145 15.07 -8.11 -2.70
CA ARG A 145 16.49 -8.07 -3.10
C ARG A 145 17.18 -9.44 -3.11
N THR A 146 16.54 -10.47 -2.55
CA THR A 146 16.98 -11.85 -2.82
C THR A 146 16.37 -12.27 -4.15
N PRO A 147 17.18 -12.60 -5.17
CA PRO A 147 16.65 -13.13 -6.42
C PRO A 147 15.97 -14.47 -6.11
N LEU A 148 14.66 -14.45 -5.97
CA LEU A 148 13.85 -15.66 -6.02
C LEU A 148 13.90 -16.15 -7.46
N ALA A 149 14.88 -17.00 -7.72
CA ALA A 149 14.97 -17.79 -8.92
C ALA A 149 13.71 -18.66 -9.00
N TRP A 150 12.81 -18.31 -9.92
CA TRP A 150 11.72 -19.18 -10.34
C TRP A 150 12.33 -20.37 -11.10
N ARG A 151 12.49 -21.50 -10.40
CA ARG A 151 12.58 -22.84 -10.98
C ARG A 151 11.43 -23.67 -10.48
#